data_AF-A0A8S0UGJ8-F1
#
_entry.id   AF-A0A8S0UGJ8-F1
#
_cell.length_a   1.000
_cell.length_b   1.000
_cell.length_c   1.000
_cell.angle_alpha   90.00
_cell.angle_beta   90.00
_cell.angle_gamma   90.00
#
_symmetry.space_group_name_H-M   'P 1'
#
loop_
_entity.id
_entity.type
_entity.pdbx_description
1 polymer ?
#
loop_
_entity_poly.entity_id
_entity_poly.type
_entity_poly.pdbx_seq_one_letter_code
_entity_poly.pdbx_strand_id
1 'polypeptide(L)'
;MAVNSGSLLLVLTLLVALSTLFDVSTALGGRKAKESDVGFKPLDPKDPKVVEVAKFAIDEYNKEAKTNLTFQLVLKAASKETTYTLIIEASNGSILDKYDAVVSLNGNSKTLVAFKKQ
;
A
#
# COMPACT_ATOMS: atom_id res chain seq x y z
N MET A 1 -32.38 -32.08 -18.35
CA MET A 1 -30.94 -32.34 -18.58
C MET A 1 -30.38 -32.95 -17.32
N ALA A 2 -30.00 -34.23 -17.37
CA ALA A 2 -29.49 -34.96 -16.22
C ALA A 2 -27.96 -34.92 -16.28
N VAL A 3 -27.33 -34.23 -15.34
CA VAL A 3 -25.87 -34.26 -15.21
C VAL A 3 -25.49 -35.57 -14.53
N ASN A 4 -24.74 -36.39 -15.25
CA ASN A 4 -24.29 -37.71 -14.80
C ASN A 4 -23.25 -37.53 -13.68
N SER A 5 -23.50 -38.12 -12.51
CA SER A 5 -22.78 -37.90 -11.26
C SER A 5 -21.29 -38.32 -11.29
N GLY A 6 -20.86 -39.05 -12.32
CA GLY A 6 -19.45 -39.39 -12.54
C GLY A 6 -18.61 -38.25 -13.12
N SER A 7 -19.22 -37.28 -13.82
CA SER A 7 -18.46 -36.21 -14.50
C SER A 7 -18.09 -35.05 -13.58
N LEU A 8 -18.80 -34.89 -12.46
CA LEU A 8 -18.57 -33.82 -11.48
C LEU A 8 -17.40 -34.14 -10.53
N LEU A 9 -17.14 -35.43 -10.30
CA LEU A 9 -16.07 -35.92 -9.43
C LEU A 9 -14.67 -35.73 -10.03
N LEU A 10 -14.56 -35.77 -11.38
CA LEU A 10 -13.29 -35.54 -12.09
C LEU A 10 -12.87 -34.07 -12.14
N VAL A 11 -13.82 -33.12 -12.08
CA VAL A 11 -13.49 -31.69 -12.05
C VAL A 11 -12.99 -31.27 -10.67
N LEU A 12 -13.51 -31.90 -9.61
CA LEU A 12 -13.12 -31.59 -8.23
C LEU A 12 -11.69 -32.04 -7.90
N THR A 13 -11.21 -33.14 -8.48
CA THR A 13 -9.85 -33.64 -8.25
C THR A 13 -8.77 -32.80 -8.93
N LEU A 14 -9.07 -32.13 -10.04
CA LEU A 14 -8.10 -31.28 -10.73
C LEU A 14 -7.84 -29.94 -10.01
N LEU A 15 -8.78 -29.46 -9.19
CA LEU A 15 -8.67 -28.17 -8.51
C LEU A 15 -7.78 -28.20 -7.25
N VAL A 16 -7.47 -29.39 -6.71
CA VAL A 16 -6.66 -29.56 -5.49
C VAL A 16 -5.15 -29.60 -5.79
N ALA A 17 -4.75 -29.81 -7.04
CA ALA A 17 -3.33 -29.99 -7.39
C ALA A 17 -2.51 -28.68 -7.52
N LEU A 18 -3.14 -27.50 -7.46
CA LEU A 18 -2.43 -26.21 -7.55
C LEU A 18 -2.09 -25.59 -6.18
N SER A 19 -2.51 -26.20 -5.07
CA SER A 19 -2.43 -25.59 -3.74
C SER A 19 -1.08 -25.73 -3.02
N THR A 20 -0.09 -26.42 -3.61
CA THR A 20 1.15 -26.78 -2.89
C THR A 20 2.38 -25.93 -3.26
N LEU A 21 2.19 -24.72 -3.80
CA LEU A 21 3.31 -23.80 -4.09
C LEU A 21 3.11 -22.44 -3.41
N PHE A 22 2.96 -22.46 -2.10
CA PHE A 22 3.26 -21.31 -1.25
C PHE A 22 4.15 -21.78 -0.11
N ASP A 23 5.43 -21.97 -0.41
CA ASP A 23 6.48 -22.07 0.60
C ASP A 23 6.58 -20.73 1.35
N VAL A 24 5.81 -20.58 2.43
CA VAL A 24 6.01 -19.51 3.40
C VAL A 24 7.28 -19.86 4.19
N SER A 25 8.41 -19.33 3.75
CA SER A 25 9.60 -19.25 4.59
C SER A 25 9.41 -18.13 5.62
N THR A 26 9.05 -18.48 6.85
CA THR A 26 9.24 -17.60 8.00
C THR A 26 10.73 -17.61 8.39
N ALA A 27 11.53 -16.79 7.73
CA ALA A 27 12.85 -16.45 8.23
C ALA A 27 12.70 -15.37 9.33
N LEU A 28 12.70 -15.80 10.60
CA LEU A 28 13.06 -14.93 11.72
C LEU A 28 14.54 -14.57 11.59
N GLY A 29 14.82 -13.48 10.89
CA GLY A 29 16.16 -12.92 10.73
C GLY A 29 16.11 -11.41 10.90
N GLY A 30 16.50 -10.95 12.09
CA GLY A 30 16.49 -9.54 12.46
C GLY A 30 17.28 -8.64 11.50
N ARG A 31 16.82 -7.38 11.43
CA ARG A 31 17.56 -6.20 10.97
C ARG A 31 18.35 -6.40 9.66
N LYS A 32 17.70 -6.14 8.53
CA LYS A 32 18.37 -5.48 7.40
C LYS A 32 17.52 -4.31 6.92
N ALA A 33 17.80 -3.14 7.49
CA ALA A 33 17.72 -1.89 6.74
C ALA A 33 18.79 -1.96 5.64
N LYS A 34 18.48 -2.62 4.52
CA LYS A 34 19.25 -2.46 3.28
C LYS A 34 18.47 -3.00 2.11
N GLU A 35 17.52 -2.19 1.66
CA GLU A 35 17.02 -2.27 0.30
C GLU A 35 17.11 -0.86 -0.25
N SER A 36 18.34 -0.48 -0.61
CA SER A 36 18.57 0.65 -1.51
C SER A 36 18.17 0.17 -2.91
N ASP A 37 16.86 0.12 -3.15
CA ASP A 37 16.30 0.18 -4.49
C ASP A 37 16.84 1.45 -5.14
N VAL A 38 17.57 1.29 -6.24
CA VAL A 38 18.43 2.31 -6.82
C VAL A 38 17.63 3.59 -7.09
N GLY A 39 17.79 4.59 -6.19
CA GLY A 39 17.18 5.91 -6.29
C GLY A 39 16.18 6.30 -5.19
N PHE A 40 15.69 5.37 -4.36
CA PHE A 40 14.83 5.74 -3.23
C PHE A 40 15.66 6.01 -1.97
N LYS A 41 15.57 7.25 -1.46
CA LYS A 41 16.19 7.68 -0.20
C LYS A 41 15.15 7.55 0.92
N PRO A 42 15.36 6.69 1.93
CA PRO A 42 14.51 6.65 3.10
C PRO A 42 14.48 8.01 3.80
N LEU A 43 13.30 8.42 4.27
CA LEU A 43 13.09 9.65 5.04
C LEU A 43 12.58 9.30 6.43
N ASP A 44 12.78 10.21 7.39
CA ASP A 44 12.15 10.10 8.70
C ASP A 44 10.63 10.32 8.55
N PRO A 45 9.77 9.35 8.93
CA PRO A 45 8.32 9.52 8.90
C PRO A 45 7.82 10.69 9.76
N LYS A 46 8.61 11.12 10.73
CA LYS A 46 8.29 12.25 11.63
C LYS A 46 8.79 13.60 11.14
N ASP A 47 9.53 13.64 10.02
CA ASP A 47 9.96 14.91 9.43
C ASP A 47 8.73 15.79 9.13
N PRO A 48 8.68 17.05 9.60
CA PRO A 48 7.54 17.93 9.38
C PRO A 48 7.11 18.04 7.92
N LYS A 49 8.05 18.02 6.97
CA LYS A 49 7.76 18.06 5.53
C LYS A 49 7.11 16.77 5.06
N VAL A 50 7.55 15.62 5.56
CA VAL A 50 6.95 14.32 5.24
C VAL A 50 5.50 14.26 5.75
N VAL A 51 5.27 14.73 6.98
CA VAL A 51 3.92 14.82 7.56
C VAL A 51 3.03 15.78 6.77
N GLU A 52 3.56 16.91 6.31
CA GLU A 52 2.83 17.85 5.45
C GLU A 52 2.42 17.20 4.11
N VAL A 53 3.35 16.49 3.46
CA VAL A 53 3.06 15.77 2.21
C VAL A 53 2.02 14.66 2.41
N ALA A 54 2.08 13.95 3.54
CA ALA A 54 1.09 12.92 3.88
C ALA A 54 -0.31 13.51 4.07
N LYS A 55 -0.42 14.63 4.80
CA LYS A 55 -1.70 15.34 4.98
C LYS A 55 -2.26 15.84 3.66
N PHE A 56 -1.41 16.43 2.82
CA PHE A 56 -1.79 16.82 1.47
C PHE A 56 -2.39 15.64 0.68
N ALA A 57 -1.76 14.46 0.72
CA ALA A 57 -2.26 13.29 0.00
C ALA A 57 -3.67 12.87 0.46
N ILE A 58 -3.93 12.89 1.77
CA ILE A 58 -5.24 12.57 2.34
C ILE A 58 -6.28 13.64 1.95
N ASP A 59 -5.94 14.91 2.09
CA ASP A 59 -6.85 16.01 1.77
C ASP A 59 -7.25 15.97 0.30
N GLU A 60 -6.28 15.74 -0.60
CA GLU A 60 -6.54 15.68 -2.03
C GLU A 60 -7.38 14.44 -2.40
N TYR A 61 -7.05 13.27 -1.84
CA TYR A 61 -7.85 12.06 -2.03
C TYR A 61 -9.29 12.24 -1.51
N ASN A 62 -9.47 12.87 -0.34
CA ASN A 62 -10.79 13.15 0.22
C ASN A 62 -11.61 14.03 -0.71
N LYS A 63 -11.02 15.07 -1.30
CA LYS A 63 -11.69 15.94 -2.27
C LYS A 63 -12.10 15.17 -3.53
N GLU A 64 -11.19 14.39 -4.11
CA GLU A 64 -11.43 13.67 -5.37
C GLU A 64 -12.43 12.51 -5.19
N ALA A 65 -12.23 11.69 -4.16
CA ALA A 65 -13.04 10.51 -3.88
C ALA A 65 -14.30 10.81 -3.05
N LYS A 66 -14.49 12.06 -2.62
CA LYS A 66 -15.59 12.49 -1.73
C LYS A 66 -15.65 11.65 -0.44
N THR A 67 -14.48 11.41 0.16
CA THR A 67 -14.33 10.67 1.41
C THR A 67 -13.94 11.59 2.56
N ASN A 68 -13.89 11.06 3.79
CA ASN A 68 -13.54 11.81 5.00
C ASN A 68 -12.49 11.05 5.82
N LEU A 69 -11.40 10.65 5.17
CA LEU A 69 -10.27 10.04 5.86
C LEU A 69 -9.55 11.09 6.72
N THR A 70 -9.24 10.74 7.96
CA THR A 70 -8.50 11.56 8.90
C THR A 70 -7.08 11.01 9.00
N PHE A 71 -6.09 11.87 8.75
CA PHE A 71 -4.68 11.54 8.93
C PHE A 71 -4.40 11.10 10.37
N GLN A 72 -3.69 9.98 10.54
CA GLN A 72 -3.23 9.51 11.84
C GLN A 72 -1.72 9.63 11.96
N LEU A 73 -0.97 8.91 11.12
CA LEU A 73 0.49 8.96 11.14
C LEU A 73 1.11 8.46 9.82
N VAL A 74 2.40 8.75 9.63
CA VAL A 74 3.22 8.16 8.58
C VAL A 74 3.99 6.97 9.16
N LEU A 75 3.83 5.80 8.56
CA LEU A 75 4.53 4.57 8.97
C LEU A 75 5.90 4.47 8.31
N LYS A 76 5.96 4.79 7.01
CA LYS A 76 7.18 4.76 6.20
C LYS A 76 7.17 5.88 5.18
N ALA A 77 8.34 6.43 4.89
CA ALA A 77 8.52 7.44 3.87
C ALA A 77 9.83 7.22 3.12
N ALA A 78 9.80 7.46 1.82
CA ALA A 78 10.98 7.55 0.98
C ALA A 78 10.77 8.62 -0.08
N SER A 79 11.86 9.21 -0.57
CA SER A 79 11.85 10.12 -1.71
C SER A 79 12.72 9.62 -2.84
N LYS A 80 12.30 9.86 -4.07
CA LYS A 80 13.11 9.71 -5.27
C LYS A 80 12.92 10.95 -6.14
N GLU A 81 14.01 11.68 -6.38
CA GLU A 81 14.00 12.96 -7.09
C GLU A 81 12.98 13.94 -6.47
N THR A 82 11.88 14.23 -7.16
CA THR A 82 10.81 15.12 -6.69
C THR A 82 9.56 14.36 -6.22
N THR A 83 9.63 13.04 -6.07
CA THR A 83 8.48 12.20 -5.70
C THR A 83 8.67 11.62 -4.31
N TYR A 84 7.60 11.69 -3.50
CA TYR A 84 7.48 11.06 -2.20
C TYR A 84 6.62 9.81 -2.32
N THR A 85 7.10 8.70 -1.76
CA THR A 85 6.34 7.47 -1.58
C THR A 85 6.17 7.23 -0.10
N LEU A 86 4.91 7.11 0.33
CA LEU A 86 4.52 7.06 1.72
C LEU A 86 3.66 5.83 1.99
N ILE A 87 3.83 5.24 3.16
CA ILE A 87 2.83 4.36 3.77
C ILE A 87 2.26 5.12 4.96
N ILE A 88 0.96 5.39 4.93
CA ILE A 88 0.27 6.21 5.92
C ILE A 88 -0.88 5.44 6.56
N GLU A 89 -1.17 5.76 7.82
CA GLU A 89 -2.42 5.33 8.47
C GLU A 89 -3.42 6.48 8.46
N ALA A 90 -4.65 6.14 8.08
CA ALA A 90 -5.77 7.05 8.10
C ALA A 90 -7.02 6.34 8.62
N SER A 91 -7.93 7.11 9.19
CA SER A 91 -9.19 6.57 9.71
C SER A 91 -10.40 7.26 9.11
N ASN A 92 -11.47 6.51 8.86
CA ASN A 92 -12.78 7.05 8.48
C ASN A 92 -13.68 7.40 9.68
N GLY A 93 -13.11 7.50 10.88
CA GLY A 93 -13.84 7.75 12.14
C GLY A 93 -14.11 6.47 12.96
N SER A 94 -14.06 5.30 12.33
CA SER A 94 -14.32 4.01 13.00
C SER A 94 -13.22 2.97 12.77
N ILE A 95 -12.71 2.91 11.54
CA ILE A 95 -11.72 1.92 11.11
C ILE A 95 -10.41 2.64 10.87
N LEU A 96 -9.31 2.05 11.32
CA LEU A 96 -7.95 2.47 11.02
C LEU A 96 -7.41 1.58 9.91
N ASP A 97 -7.02 2.17 8.79
CA ASP A 97 -6.51 1.47 7.61
C ASP A 97 -5.16 2.06 7.16
N LYS A 98 -4.41 1.25 6.40
CA LYS A 98 -3.13 1.64 5.82
C LYS A 98 -3.28 1.95 4.35
N TYR A 99 -2.54 2.94 3.88
CA TYR A 99 -2.60 3.41 2.50
C TYR A 99 -1.20 3.64 1.96
N ASP A 100 -1.00 3.23 0.72
CA ASP A 100 0.13 3.66 -0.09
C ASP A 100 -0.24 4.98 -0.77
N ALA A 101 0.60 6.01 -0.59
CA ALA A 101 0.42 7.31 -1.21
C ALA A 101 1.67 7.73 -1.97
N VAL A 102 1.49 8.26 -3.17
CA VAL A 102 2.57 8.81 -4.00
C VAL A 102 2.25 10.25 -4.35
N VAL A 103 3.15 11.17 -3.99
CA VAL A 103 3.00 12.60 -4.25
C VAL A 103 4.21 13.11 -5.02
N SER A 104 3.97 13.79 -6.14
CA SER A 104 5.03 14.42 -6.93
C SER A 104 5.07 15.93 -6.69
N LEU A 105 6.28 16.48 -6.62
CA LEU A 105 6.52 17.92 -6.52
C LEU A 105 6.95 18.47 -7.88
N ASN A 106 6.30 19.54 -8.34
CA ASN A 106 6.69 20.30 -9.53
C ASN A 106 6.79 21.78 -9.18
N GLY A 107 8.01 22.25 -8.94
CA GLY A 107 8.28 23.59 -8.40
C GLY A 107 7.62 23.76 -7.03
N ASN A 108 6.64 24.66 -6.94
CA ASN A 108 5.88 24.94 -5.72
C ASN A 108 4.57 24.15 -5.62
N SER A 109 4.21 23.38 -6.65
CA SER A 109 2.98 22.59 -6.71
C SER A 109 3.20 21.16 -6.22
N LYS A 110 2.19 20.61 -5.54
CA LYS A 110 2.12 19.19 -5.16
C LYS A 110 1.00 18.52 -5.98
N THR A 111 1.22 17.30 -6.43
CA THR A 111 0.22 16.50 -7.15
C THR A 111 0.11 15.11 -6.53
N LEU A 112 -1.11 14.69 -6.20
CA LEU A 112 -1.38 13.31 -5.80
C LEU A 112 -1.33 12.42 -7.04
N VAL A 113 -0.40 11.46 -7.07
CA VAL A 113 -0.20 10.56 -8.21
C VAL A 113 -0.95 9.24 -7.99
N ALA A 114 -0.89 8.72 -6.77
CA ALA A 114 -1.57 7.49 -6.40
C ALA A 114 -1.96 7.51 -4.93
N PHE A 115 -3.10 6.90 -4.63
CA PHE A 115 -3.58 6.66 -3.28
C PHE A 115 -4.35 5.34 -3.24
N LYS A 116 -3.84 4.34 -2.54
CA LYS A 116 -4.40 2.98 -2.53
C LYS A 116 -4.41 2.41 -1.13
N LYS A 117 -5.55 1.84 -0.71
CA LYS A 117 -5.66 1.05 0.52
C LYS A 117 -4.85 -0.26 0.38
N GLN A 118 -4.10 -0.63 1.42
CA GLN A 118 -3.36 -1.90 1.49
C GLN A 118 -4.28 -3.10 1.73
#